data_AF-A0ABD5ZZH7-F1
#
_entry.id   AF-A0ABD5ZZH7-F1
#
_cell.length_a   1.000
_cell.length_b   1.000
_cell.length_c   1.000
_cell.angle_alpha   90.00
_cell.angle_beta   90.00
_cell.angle_gamma   90.00
#
_symmetry.space_group_name_H-M   'P 1'
#
loop_
_entity.id
_entity.type
_entity.pdbx_description
1 polymer ?
#
loop_
_entity_poly.entity_id
_entity_poly.type
_entity_poly.pdbx_seq_one_letter_code
_entity_poly.pdbx_strand_id
1 'polypeptide(L)'
;MSTDDGSETVTNGGADEGDDDRPTPEIGVGDGREKHLRVVTQSGKEIDHDEVYIRHTESEYLVSADPEFPAVETTRYRKADLHRAEITQHHSNCFITTAAAGEGPTLDSLRGFRADVLAPTAGGRALLRTYETVSPPIAATLDRHPEAASTGAVRWLVDRCGALADRRRAIGSNPARAALSVLLIALYVGGVGLAALAHGWLRATELR
;
A
#
# COMPACT_ATOMS: atom_id res chain seq x y z
N MET A 1 70.13 -0.39 27.99
CA MET A 1 69.50 -0.95 29.20
C MET A 1 69.04 0.22 30.05
N SER A 2 67.75 0.24 30.44
CA SER A 2 67.10 1.11 31.42
C SER A 2 67.07 2.62 31.10
N THR A 3 65.99 3.39 31.30
CA THR A 3 64.66 3.17 31.88
C THR A 3 63.81 4.43 31.62
N ASP A 4 62.50 4.25 31.55
CA ASP A 4 61.45 5.10 32.16
C ASP A 4 61.17 6.49 31.57
N ASP A 5 59.95 6.66 31.01
CA ASP A 5 59.25 7.93 30.98
C ASP A 5 57.74 7.70 31.17
N GLY A 6 57.30 7.88 32.42
CA GLY A 6 56.27 8.86 32.75
C GLY A 6 54.87 8.71 32.14
N SER A 7 54.05 7.90 32.80
CA SER A 7 52.58 7.86 32.65
C SER A 7 51.91 9.07 33.29
N GLU A 8 51.19 9.89 32.52
CA GLU A 8 50.18 10.82 33.05
C GLU A 8 48.80 10.15 33.02
N THR A 9 48.40 9.58 34.16
CA THR A 9 47.06 9.08 34.42
C THR A 9 46.19 10.22 34.95
N VAL A 10 45.20 10.60 34.13
CA VAL A 10 44.12 11.51 34.50
C VAL A 10 43.35 10.95 35.70
N THR A 11 43.25 11.77 36.74
CA THR A 11 42.51 11.49 37.96
C THR A 11 41.01 11.33 37.71
N ASN A 12 40.51 10.29 38.35
CA ASN A 12 39.17 9.74 38.31
C ASN A 12 38.20 10.54 39.21
N GLY A 13 36.91 10.47 38.87
CA GLY A 13 35.85 10.29 39.87
C GLY A 13 35.19 11.54 40.46
N GLY A 14 34.24 12.10 39.72
CA GLY A 14 33.14 12.89 40.28
C GLY A 14 31.84 12.34 39.68
N ALA A 15 31.00 11.78 40.54
CA ALA A 15 29.74 11.13 40.21
C ALA A 15 28.77 12.06 39.44
N ASP A 16 28.11 11.50 38.42
CA ASP A 16 26.72 11.85 38.13
C ASP A 16 26.02 10.59 37.63
N GLU A 17 25.26 9.98 38.55
CA GLU A 17 24.33 8.90 38.27
C GLU A 17 23.07 9.48 37.64
N GLY A 18 22.64 8.87 36.53
CA GLY A 18 21.22 8.79 36.19
C GLY A 18 20.73 9.69 35.05
N ASP A 19 20.77 9.19 33.82
CA ASP A 19 19.68 9.35 32.84
C ASP A 19 19.91 8.45 31.61
N ASP A 20 20.04 7.12 31.79
CA ASP A 20 20.14 6.17 30.67
C ASP A 20 19.08 5.06 30.74
N ASP A 21 17.93 5.39 31.31
CA ASP A 21 16.77 4.50 31.41
C ASP A 21 15.58 5.04 30.61
N ARG A 22 15.86 5.75 29.50
CA ARG A 22 14.84 6.00 28.48
C ARG A 22 14.77 4.75 27.61
N PRO A 23 13.63 4.03 27.59
CA PRO A 23 13.49 2.89 26.69
C PRO A 23 13.75 3.37 25.27
N THR A 24 14.77 2.81 24.62
CA THR A 24 14.98 2.99 23.18
C THR A 24 13.65 2.68 22.50
N PRO A 25 13.09 3.60 21.67
CA PRO A 25 11.79 3.38 21.07
C PRO A 25 11.82 2.07 20.30
N GLU A 26 11.05 1.10 20.79
CA GLU A 26 10.99 -0.25 20.23
C GLU A 26 10.58 -0.13 18.75
N ILE A 27 11.48 -0.51 17.85
CA ILE A 27 11.27 -0.38 16.41
C ILE A 27 10.27 -1.46 16.02
N GLY A 28 8.99 -1.11 15.99
CA GLY A 28 7.93 -2.04 15.58
C GLY A 28 8.14 -2.55 14.16
N VAL A 29 7.72 -3.80 13.91
CA VAL A 29 7.80 -4.44 12.59
C VAL A 29 6.56 -4.10 11.78
N GLY A 30 6.71 -3.76 10.50
CA GLY A 30 5.61 -3.48 9.59
C GLY A 30 5.93 -3.95 8.18
N ASP A 31 4.91 -4.15 7.35
CA ASP A 31 5.09 -4.58 5.96
C ASP A 31 5.19 -3.42 4.96
N GLY A 32 5.10 -2.18 5.45
CA GLY A 32 5.20 -0.96 4.63
C GLY A 32 4.01 -0.74 3.71
N ARG A 33 2.87 -1.40 3.96
CA ARG A 33 1.66 -1.29 3.12
C ARG A 33 0.54 -0.60 3.89
N GLU A 34 -0.23 0.21 3.18
CA GLU A 34 -1.47 0.79 3.70
C GLU A 34 -2.49 -0.28 4.10
N LYS A 35 -3.20 0.01 5.17
CA LYS A 35 -4.22 -0.81 5.81
C LYS A 35 -5.38 0.10 6.24
N HIS A 36 -6.52 -0.53 6.42
CA HIS A 36 -7.58 -0.02 7.27
C HIS A 36 -7.52 -0.77 8.60
N LEU A 37 -7.67 -0.02 9.68
CA LEU A 37 -7.61 -0.53 11.03
C LEU A 37 -8.83 -0.09 11.79
N ARG A 38 -9.62 -1.07 12.23
CA ARG A 38 -10.68 -0.87 13.21
C ARG A 38 -10.25 -1.42 14.56
N VAL A 39 -10.22 -0.54 15.56
CA VAL A 39 -9.85 -0.88 16.94
C VAL A 39 -11.08 -0.82 17.83
N VAL A 40 -11.27 -1.86 18.64
CA VAL A 40 -12.27 -1.90 19.72
C VAL A 40 -11.53 -1.99 21.05
N THR A 41 -11.66 -0.96 21.88
CA THR A 41 -11.04 -0.94 23.23
C THR A 41 -11.76 -1.88 24.18
N GLN A 42 -11.15 -2.21 25.32
CA GLN A 42 -11.83 -2.97 26.39
C GLN A 42 -13.10 -2.27 26.92
N SER A 43 -13.14 -0.93 26.86
CA SER A 43 -14.33 -0.14 27.22
C SER A 43 -15.44 -0.17 26.15
N GLY A 44 -15.23 -0.87 25.03
CA GLY A 44 -16.17 -0.95 23.93
C GLY A 44 -16.16 0.26 23.00
N LYS A 45 -15.19 1.18 23.15
CA LYS A 45 -15.04 2.31 22.22
C LYS A 45 -14.45 1.79 20.91
N GLU A 46 -15.13 2.10 19.81
CA GLU A 46 -14.66 1.80 18.47
C GLU A 46 -13.95 3.02 17.87
N ILE A 47 -12.80 2.78 17.24
CA ILE A 47 -12.01 3.79 16.54
C ILE A 47 -11.63 3.21 15.18
N ASP A 48 -11.88 3.99 14.14
CA ASP A 48 -11.64 3.59 12.75
C ASP A 48 -10.50 4.45 12.17
N HIS A 49 -9.58 3.80 11.46
CA HIS A 49 -8.46 4.41 10.75
C HIS A 49 -8.45 3.93 9.31
N ASP A 50 -8.62 4.87 8.39
CA ASP A 50 -8.45 4.65 6.96
C ASP A 50 -7.05 5.07 6.50
N GLU A 51 -6.52 4.38 5.49
CA GLU A 51 -5.29 4.77 4.79
C GLU A 51 -4.06 4.93 5.72
N VAL A 52 -3.84 3.95 6.61
CA VAL A 52 -2.75 3.98 7.60
C VAL A 52 -1.73 2.87 7.39
N TYR A 53 -0.49 3.12 7.77
CA TYR A 53 0.55 2.14 7.97
C TYR A 53 0.52 1.65 9.41
N ILE A 54 0.79 0.37 9.59
CA ILE A 54 0.82 -0.27 10.92
C ILE A 54 2.19 -0.91 11.14
N ARG A 55 2.78 -0.61 12.29
CA ARG A 55 3.88 -1.40 12.86
C ARG A 55 3.38 -2.06 14.15
N HIS A 56 3.80 -3.29 14.40
CA HIS A 56 3.54 -3.98 15.66
C HIS A 56 4.83 -4.14 16.48
N THR A 57 4.77 -3.85 17.76
CA THR A 57 5.78 -4.28 18.73
C THR A 57 5.25 -5.51 19.48
N GLU A 58 5.96 -5.99 20.49
CA GLU A 58 5.40 -7.02 21.38
C GLU A 58 4.09 -6.52 22.01
N SER A 59 4.10 -5.29 22.52
CA SER A 59 3.05 -4.74 23.40
C SER A 59 2.08 -3.76 22.73
N GLU A 60 2.42 -3.19 21.57
CA GLU A 60 1.68 -2.09 20.94
C GLU A 60 1.40 -2.32 19.45
N TYR A 61 0.33 -1.69 18.95
CA TYR A 61 0.18 -1.30 17.55
C TYR A 61 0.52 0.18 17.40
N LEU A 62 1.47 0.48 16.52
CA LEU A 62 1.81 1.83 16.08
C LEU A 62 1.05 2.07 14.77
N VAL A 63 0.33 3.19 14.69
CA VAL A 63 -0.56 3.52 13.57
C VAL A 63 -0.22 4.92 13.10
N SER A 64 0.10 5.10 11.82
CA SER A 64 0.42 6.41 11.24
C SER A 64 -0.03 6.49 9.79
N ALA A 65 -0.43 7.68 9.34
CA ALA A 65 -0.65 7.93 7.92
C ALA A 65 0.68 8.07 7.13
N ASP A 66 1.81 8.25 7.82
CA ASP A 66 3.14 8.37 7.21
C ASP A 66 3.94 7.07 7.45
N PRO A 67 4.51 6.44 6.40
CA PRO A 67 5.29 5.19 6.53
C PRO A 67 6.59 5.33 7.36
N GLU A 68 7.04 6.56 7.62
CA GLU A 68 8.19 6.87 8.49
C GLU A 68 7.82 6.90 9.98
N PHE A 69 6.53 6.93 10.32
CA PHE A 69 6.01 6.96 11.70
C PHE A 69 6.59 8.12 12.54
N PRO A 70 6.32 9.39 12.17
CA PRO A 70 6.71 10.54 12.98
C PRO A 70 6.03 10.47 14.36
N ALA A 71 6.80 10.70 15.43
CA ALA A 71 6.35 10.47 16.80
C ALA A 71 5.08 11.26 17.19
N VAL A 72 4.89 12.45 16.63
CA VAL A 72 3.75 13.33 16.92
C VAL A 72 2.46 12.86 16.25
N GLU A 73 2.56 12.22 15.09
CA GLU A 73 1.39 11.79 14.30
C GLU A 73 1.12 10.28 14.43
N THR A 74 2.01 9.56 15.13
CA THR A 74 1.86 8.13 15.39
C THR A 74 0.95 7.89 16.58
N THR A 75 -0.21 7.32 16.32
CA THR A 75 -1.11 6.83 17.37
C THR A 75 -0.64 5.47 17.87
N ARG A 76 -0.59 5.30 19.20
CA ARG A 76 -0.17 4.07 19.85
C ARG A 76 -1.34 3.40 20.55
N TYR A 77 -1.58 2.13 20.23
CA TYR A 77 -2.56 1.29 20.90
C TYR A 77 -1.86 0.17 21.65
N ARG A 78 -1.92 0.19 22.98
CA ARG A 78 -1.46 -0.94 23.79
C ARG A 78 -2.38 -2.12 23.57
N LYS A 79 -1.85 -3.27 23.18
CA LYS A 79 -2.63 -4.48 22.90
C LYS A 79 -3.41 -4.95 24.13
N ALA A 80 -2.88 -4.72 25.33
CA ALA A 80 -3.56 -5.03 26.58
C ALA A 80 -4.87 -4.24 26.75
N ASP A 81 -4.97 -3.03 26.20
CA ASP A 81 -6.15 -2.16 26.33
C ASP A 81 -7.20 -2.41 25.22
N LEU A 82 -6.90 -3.32 24.29
CA LEU A 82 -7.78 -3.65 23.17
C LEU A 82 -8.57 -4.92 23.47
N HIS A 83 -9.86 -4.88 23.14
CA HIS A 83 -10.67 -6.08 23.02
C HIS A 83 -10.36 -6.80 21.70
N ARG A 84 -10.28 -6.02 20.59
CA ARG A 84 -9.92 -6.54 19.27
C ARG A 84 -9.33 -5.44 18.39
N ALA A 85 -8.42 -5.82 17.51
CA ALA A 85 -7.98 -5.03 16.36
C ALA A 85 -8.30 -5.82 15.08
N GLU A 86 -9.07 -5.23 14.19
CA GLU A 86 -9.33 -5.75 12.84
C GLU A 86 -8.45 -4.98 11.87
N ILE A 87 -7.38 -5.62 11.41
CA ILE A 87 -6.50 -5.06 10.39
C ILE A 87 -6.94 -5.66 9.08
N THR A 88 -7.65 -4.88 8.28
CA THR A 88 -7.90 -5.24 6.89
C THR A 88 -6.87 -4.52 6.06
N GLN A 89 -6.07 -5.28 5.34
CA GLN A 89 -5.48 -4.69 4.17
C GLN A 89 -6.61 -4.51 3.18
N HIS A 90 -6.96 -3.26 2.86
CA HIS A 90 -7.76 -2.97 1.67
C HIS A 90 -6.94 -3.40 0.45
N HIS A 91 -6.97 -4.70 0.18
CA HIS A 91 -6.52 -5.25 -1.08
C HIS A 91 -7.57 -4.86 -2.10
N SER A 92 -7.52 -3.66 -2.70
CA SER A 92 -7.93 -3.40 -4.10
C SER A 92 -8.27 -1.93 -4.42
N ASN A 93 -7.28 -1.06 -4.58
CA ASN A 93 -7.46 0.12 -5.45
C ASN A 93 -7.40 -0.28 -6.94
N CYS A 94 -7.94 -1.46 -7.29
CA CYS A 94 -7.99 -2.07 -8.61
C CYS A 94 -9.40 -2.59 -8.92
N PHE A 95 -10.42 -1.83 -8.49
CA PHE A 95 -11.85 -2.17 -8.59
C PHE A 95 -12.27 -2.74 -9.96
N ILE A 96 -11.87 -2.09 -11.06
CA ILE A 96 -12.21 -2.55 -12.43
C ILE A 96 -11.60 -3.92 -12.71
N THR A 97 -10.33 -4.12 -12.31
CA THR A 97 -9.60 -5.36 -12.52
C THR A 97 -10.23 -6.50 -11.73
N THR A 98 -10.54 -6.27 -10.46
CA THR A 98 -11.21 -7.26 -9.60
C THR A 98 -12.58 -7.63 -10.15
N ALA A 99 -13.40 -6.65 -10.58
CA ALA A 99 -14.70 -6.93 -11.17
C ALA A 99 -14.61 -7.67 -12.52
N ALA A 100 -13.57 -7.38 -13.33
CA ALA A 100 -13.43 -7.99 -14.64
C ALA A 100 -12.80 -9.39 -14.60
N ALA A 101 -11.78 -9.61 -13.75
CA ALA A 101 -10.94 -10.81 -13.78
C ALA A 101 -10.88 -11.57 -12.44
N GLY A 102 -11.53 -11.07 -11.39
CA GLY A 102 -11.48 -11.66 -10.05
C GLY A 102 -10.14 -11.45 -9.33
N GLU A 103 -10.00 -12.09 -8.18
CA GLU A 103 -8.73 -12.17 -7.45
C GLU A 103 -7.81 -13.23 -8.11
N GLY A 104 -6.49 -13.00 -8.06
CA GLY A 104 -5.51 -13.96 -8.57
C GLY A 104 -4.20 -13.33 -9.06
N PRO A 105 -3.33 -14.12 -9.71
CA PRO A 105 -1.99 -13.70 -10.10
C PRO A 105 -1.96 -12.45 -10.98
N THR A 106 -2.90 -12.30 -11.92
CA THR A 106 -3.04 -11.11 -12.77
C THR A 106 -3.20 -9.84 -11.94
N LEU A 107 -4.05 -9.89 -10.91
CA LEU A 107 -4.33 -8.75 -10.04
C LEU A 107 -3.12 -8.40 -9.18
N ASP A 108 -2.40 -9.39 -8.66
CA ASP A 108 -1.16 -9.19 -7.91
C ASP A 108 -0.06 -8.57 -8.78
N SER A 109 -0.02 -8.95 -10.05
CA SER A 109 0.91 -8.36 -11.02
C SER A 109 0.65 -6.88 -11.29
N LEU A 110 -0.61 -6.52 -11.44
CA LEU A 110 -1.02 -5.13 -11.64
C LEU A 110 -0.89 -4.29 -10.36
N ARG A 111 -1.20 -4.86 -9.19
CA ARG A 111 -0.99 -4.23 -7.88
C ARG A 111 0.48 -3.89 -7.67
N GLY A 112 1.38 -4.85 -7.93
CA GLY A 112 2.81 -4.59 -7.80
C GLY A 112 3.32 -3.56 -8.81
N PHE A 113 2.85 -3.59 -10.07
CA PHE A 113 3.17 -2.53 -11.03
C PHE A 113 2.76 -1.14 -10.53
N ARG A 114 1.55 -1.02 -9.97
CA ARG A 114 1.04 0.23 -9.40
C ARG A 114 1.93 0.72 -8.25
N ALA A 115 2.33 -0.17 -7.35
CA ALA A 115 3.24 0.15 -6.24
C ALA A 115 4.64 0.57 -6.73
N ASP A 116 5.19 -0.14 -7.72
CA ASP A 116 6.56 0.07 -8.18
C ASP A 116 6.73 1.29 -9.11
N VAL A 117 5.68 1.66 -9.85
CA VAL A 117 5.78 2.64 -10.95
C VAL A 117 4.93 3.88 -10.73
N LEU A 118 3.68 3.70 -10.29
CA LEU A 118 2.74 4.80 -10.19
C LEU A 118 2.87 5.50 -8.84
N ALA A 119 2.78 4.75 -7.74
CA ALA A 119 2.82 5.31 -6.38
C ALA A 119 4.05 6.19 -6.05
N PRO A 120 5.28 5.89 -6.55
CA PRO A 120 6.45 6.70 -6.22
C PRO A 120 6.40 8.12 -6.80
N THR A 121 5.64 8.34 -7.87
CA THR A 121 5.62 9.64 -8.58
C THR A 121 4.38 10.46 -8.24
N ALA A 122 4.52 11.78 -8.18
CA ALA A 122 3.39 12.68 -7.91
C ALA A 122 2.28 12.56 -8.97
N GLY A 123 2.66 12.46 -10.25
CA GLY A 123 1.73 12.26 -11.36
C GLY A 123 1.04 10.89 -11.29
N GLY A 124 1.77 9.83 -10.95
CA GLY A 124 1.19 8.52 -10.72
C GLY A 124 0.18 8.56 -9.57
N ARG A 125 0.52 9.12 -8.41
CA ARG A 125 -0.43 9.28 -7.29
C ARG A 125 -1.71 10.04 -7.68
N ALA A 126 -1.60 11.09 -8.50
CA ALA A 126 -2.77 11.80 -9.00
C ALA A 126 -3.66 10.93 -9.92
N LEU A 127 -3.04 10.12 -10.79
CA LEU A 127 -3.75 9.15 -11.61
C LEU A 127 -4.45 8.08 -10.75
N LEU A 128 -3.79 7.60 -9.70
CA LEU A 128 -4.35 6.61 -8.78
C LEU A 128 -5.57 7.14 -8.02
N ARG A 129 -5.53 8.37 -7.50
CA ARG A 129 -6.70 9.02 -6.87
C ARG A 129 -7.86 9.19 -7.83
N THR A 130 -7.56 9.59 -9.07
CA THR A 130 -8.58 9.72 -10.11
C THR A 130 -9.23 8.37 -10.38
N TYR A 131 -8.41 7.31 -10.52
CA TYR A 131 -8.89 5.95 -10.68
C TYR A 131 -9.82 5.52 -9.55
N GLU A 132 -9.43 5.70 -8.29
CA GLU A 132 -10.24 5.34 -7.11
C GLU A 132 -11.57 6.08 -7.06
N THR A 133 -11.59 7.33 -7.54
CA THR A 133 -12.83 8.12 -7.57
C THR A 133 -13.81 7.59 -8.61
N VAL A 134 -13.33 7.19 -9.80
CA VAL A 134 -14.20 6.85 -10.94
C VAL A 134 -14.49 5.35 -11.08
N SER A 135 -13.61 4.50 -10.56
CA SER A 135 -13.66 3.06 -10.79
C SER A 135 -14.75 2.29 -10.03
N PRO A 136 -15.23 2.69 -8.82
CA PRO A 136 -16.27 1.94 -8.12
C PRO A 136 -17.59 1.77 -8.88
N PRO A 137 -18.23 2.82 -9.45
CA PRO A 137 -19.47 2.64 -10.21
C PRO A 137 -19.27 1.85 -11.51
N ILE A 138 -18.08 1.96 -12.12
CA ILE A 138 -17.69 1.18 -13.30
C ILE A 138 -17.61 -0.30 -12.92
N ALA A 139 -16.86 -0.63 -11.87
CA ALA A 139 -16.69 -1.99 -11.37
C ALA A 139 -18.03 -2.64 -11.01
N ALA A 140 -18.89 -1.92 -10.28
CA ALA A 140 -20.24 -2.39 -9.94
C ALA A 140 -21.14 -2.65 -11.17
N THR A 141 -20.82 -2.06 -12.32
CA THR A 141 -21.56 -2.33 -13.57
C THR A 141 -20.99 -3.52 -14.31
N LEU A 142 -19.66 -3.67 -14.35
CA LEU A 142 -19.03 -4.86 -14.93
C LEU A 142 -19.41 -6.13 -14.16
N ASP A 143 -19.46 -6.05 -12.84
CA ASP A 143 -19.82 -7.17 -11.95
C ASP A 143 -21.28 -7.63 -12.12
N ARG A 144 -22.19 -6.68 -12.40
CA ARG A 144 -23.60 -7.00 -12.75
C ARG A 144 -23.76 -7.62 -14.13
N HIS A 145 -22.79 -7.44 -15.02
CA HIS A 145 -22.84 -7.89 -16.43
C HIS A 145 -21.62 -8.74 -16.79
N PRO A 146 -21.37 -9.88 -16.10
CA PRO A 146 -20.15 -10.66 -16.26
C PRO A 146 -19.98 -11.28 -17.65
N GLU A 147 -21.10 -11.55 -18.34
CA GLU A 147 -21.17 -12.19 -19.67
C GLU A 147 -21.27 -11.18 -20.82
N ALA A 148 -21.33 -9.88 -20.54
CA ALA A 148 -21.40 -8.88 -21.60
C ALA A 148 -20.08 -8.85 -22.40
N ALA A 149 -20.18 -8.71 -23.73
CA ALA A 149 -19.01 -8.63 -24.60
C ALA A 149 -18.05 -7.50 -24.20
N SER A 150 -18.59 -6.38 -23.70
CA SER A 150 -17.81 -5.27 -23.16
C SER A 150 -17.01 -5.65 -21.90
N THR A 151 -17.61 -6.43 -20.99
CA THR A 151 -16.93 -6.96 -19.80
C THR A 151 -15.85 -7.97 -20.21
N GLY A 152 -16.13 -8.83 -21.20
CA GLY A 152 -15.14 -9.74 -21.79
C GLY A 152 -13.94 -9.00 -22.41
N ALA A 153 -14.17 -7.87 -23.09
CA ALA A 153 -13.10 -7.05 -23.65
C ALA A 153 -12.22 -6.41 -22.56
N VAL A 154 -12.83 -5.92 -21.47
CA VAL A 154 -12.09 -5.40 -20.30
C VAL A 154 -11.27 -6.51 -19.64
N ARG A 155 -11.86 -7.70 -19.43
CA ARG A 155 -11.16 -8.87 -18.89
C ARG A 155 -9.94 -9.26 -19.74
N TRP A 156 -10.13 -9.37 -21.06
CA TRP A 156 -9.04 -9.68 -21.98
C TRP A 156 -7.90 -8.64 -21.88
N LEU A 157 -8.23 -7.35 -21.81
CA LEU A 157 -7.23 -6.30 -21.69
C LEU A 157 -6.47 -6.38 -20.35
N VAL A 158 -7.19 -6.62 -19.25
CA VAL A 158 -6.61 -6.83 -17.91
C VAL A 158 -5.59 -7.96 -17.92
N ASP A 159 -5.93 -9.11 -18.52
CA ASP A 159 -5.02 -10.26 -18.62
C ASP A 159 -3.75 -9.93 -19.41
N ARG A 160 -3.89 -9.16 -20.51
CA ARG A 160 -2.74 -8.69 -21.29
C ARG A 160 -1.86 -7.75 -20.49
N CYS A 161 -2.44 -6.87 -19.69
CA CYS A 161 -1.70 -5.98 -18.81
C CYS A 161 -0.96 -6.76 -17.72
N GLY A 162 -1.59 -7.78 -17.11
CA GLY A 162 -0.95 -8.66 -16.13
C GLY A 162 0.28 -9.36 -16.71
N ALA A 163 0.13 -10.00 -17.87
CA ALA A 163 1.24 -10.67 -18.56
C ALA A 163 2.39 -9.71 -18.93
N LEU A 164 2.07 -8.47 -19.32
CA LEU A 164 3.07 -7.43 -19.59
C LEU A 164 3.79 -6.97 -18.31
N ALA A 165 3.07 -6.85 -17.19
CA ALA A 165 3.66 -6.52 -15.89
C ALA A 165 4.63 -7.61 -15.42
N ASP A 166 4.30 -8.89 -15.62
CA ASP A 166 5.21 -10.00 -15.34
C ASP A 166 6.46 -9.97 -16.21
N ARG A 167 6.27 -9.72 -17.52
CA ARG A 167 7.39 -9.56 -18.45
C ARG A 167 8.31 -8.41 -18.05
N ARG A 168 7.76 -7.28 -17.60
CA ARG A 168 8.53 -6.14 -17.09
C ARG A 168 9.41 -6.53 -15.90
N ARG A 169 8.89 -7.31 -14.96
CA ARG A 169 9.66 -7.79 -13.79
C ARG A 169 10.77 -8.75 -14.18
N ALA A 170 10.52 -9.64 -15.14
CA ALA A 170 11.49 -10.62 -15.59
C ALA A 170 12.66 -10.01 -16.41
N ILE A 171 12.48 -8.84 -17.02
CA ILE A 171 13.54 -8.19 -17.80
C ILE A 171 14.59 -7.57 -16.87
N GLY A 172 15.86 -7.93 -17.08
CA GLY A 172 16.99 -7.38 -16.35
C GLY A 172 17.51 -6.03 -16.87
N SER A 173 17.20 -5.64 -18.11
CA SER A 173 17.70 -4.39 -18.71
C SER A 173 16.80 -3.18 -18.41
N ASN A 174 17.43 -2.10 -17.95
CA ASN A 174 16.75 -0.84 -17.60
C ASN A 174 15.95 -0.20 -18.76
N PRO A 175 16.45 -0.10 -20.02
CA PRO A 175 15.72 0.59 -21.08
C PRO A 175 14.45 -0.18 -21.52
N ALA A 176 14.53 -1.51 -21.62
CA ALA A 176 13.36 -2.32 -21.98
C ALA A 176 12.31 -2.33 -20.84
N ARG A 177 12.76 -2.36 -19.58
CA ARG A 177 11.88 -2.21 -18.42
C ARG A 177 11.17 -0.85 -18.41
N ALA A 178 11.87 0.23 -18.75
CA ALA A 178 11.29 1.56 -18.84
C ALA A 178 10.24 1.65 -19.96
N ALA A 179 10.55 1.14 -21.16
CA ALA A 179 9.62 1.10 -22.28
C ALA A 179 8.33 0.32 -21.94
N LEU A 180 8.45 -0.84 -21.30
CA LEU A 180 7.29 -1.60 -20.82
C LEU A 180 6.52 -0.86 -19.73
N SER A 181 7.19 -0.09 -18.88
CA SER A 181 6.53 0.72 -17.86
C SER A 181 5.67 1.80 -18.51
N VAL A 182 6.21 2.52 -19.51
CA VAL A 182 5.45 3.53 -20.28
C VAL A 182 4.26 2.89 -20.99
N LEU A 183 4.47 1.74 -21.64
CA LEU A 183 3.39 1.00 -22.30
C LEU A 183 2.29 0.60 -21.30
N LEU A 184 2.66 0.09 -20.12
CA LEU A 184 1.71 -0.28 -19.07
C LEU A 184 0.96 0.94 -18.52
N ILE A 185 1.60 2.10 -18.39
CA ILE A 185 0.90 3.35 -18.01
C ILE A 185 -0.13 3.72 -19.09
N ALA A 186 0.25 3.68 -20.36
CA ALA A 186 -0.66 3.97 -21.47
C ALA A 186 -1.85 3.00 -21.50
N LEU A 187 -1.59 1.70 -21.29
CA LEU A 187 -2.62 0.67 -21.20
C LEU A 187 -3.51 0.84 -19.95
N TYR A 188 -2.95 1.29 -18.83
CA TYR A 188 -3.72 1.60 -17.63
C TYR A 188 -4.75 2.69 -17.91
N VAL A 189 -4.31 3.82 -18.49
CA VAL A 189 -5.21 4.93 -18.87
C VAL A 189 -6.24 4.49 -19.91
N GLY A 190 -5.80 3.77 -20.95
CA GLY A 190 -6.69 3.25 -21.99
C GLY A 190 -7.72 2.25 -21.47
N GLY A 191 -7.32 1.38 -20.55
CA GLY A 191 -8.20 0.39 -19.92
C GLY A 191 -9.27 1.02 -19.05
N VAL A 192 -8.94 2.09 -18.31
CA VAL A 192 -9.93 2.89 -17.57
C VAL A 192 -10.94 3.53 -18.53
N GLY A 193 -10.47 4.09 -19.65
CA GLY A 193 -11.34 4.65 -20.68
C GLY A 193 -12.28 3.60 -21.29
N LEU A 194 -11.76 2.42 -21.64
CA LEU A 194 -12.55 1.31 -22.16
C LEU A 194 -13.61 0.85 -21.16
N ALA A 195 -13.25 0.73 -19.88
CA ALA A 195 -14.18 0.34 -18.82
C ALA A 195 -15.28 1.40 -18.59
N ALA A 196 -14.94 2.69 -18.65
CA ALA A 196 -15.92 3.78 -18.58
C ALA A 196 -16.90 3.76 -19.76
N LEU A 197 -16.43 3.48 -20.97
CA LEU A 197 -17.28 3.31 -22.15
C LEU A 197 -18.20 2.08 -22.01
N ALA A 198 -17.66 0.95 -21.55
CA ALA A 198 -18.44 -0.26 -21.25
C ALA A 198 -19.54 0.02 -20.22
N HIS A 199 -19.20 0.73 -19.15
CA HIS A 199 -20.16 1.17 -18.13
C HIS A 199 -21.29 2.02 -18.73
N GLY A 200 -20.95 3.06 -19.51
CA GLY A 200 -21.93 3.94 -20.14
C GLY A 200 -22.84 3.20 -21.11
N TRP A 201 -22.29 2.29 -21.91
CA TRP A 201 -23.07 1.47 -22.85
C TRP A 201 -24.06 0.56 -22.13
N LEU A 202 -23.60 -0.18 -21.10
CA LEU A 202 -24.45 -1.09 -20.33
C LEU A 202 -25.56 -0.35 -19.60
N ARG A 203 -25.26 0.83 -19.02
CA ARG A 203 -26.28 1.68 -18.40
C ARG A 203 -27.31 2.20 -19.40
N ALA A 204 -26.88 2.55 -20.61
CA ALA A 204 -27.80 2.99 -21.66
C ALA A 204 -28.72 1.85 -22.14
N THR A 205 -28.25 0.60 -22.14
CA THR A 205 -29.08 -0.56 -22.47
C THR A 205 -30.07 -0.94 -21.37
N GLU A 206 -29.76 -0.69 -20.09
CA GLU A 206 -30.69 -0.94 -18.97
C GLU A 206 -31.88 0.02 -18.94
N LEU A 207 -31.73 1.21 -19.54
CA LEU A 207 -32.75 2.27 -19.57
C LEU A 207 -33.67 2.21 -20.80
N ARG A 208 -33.48 1.23 -21.69
CA ARG A 208 -34.33 0.97 -22.87
C ARG A 208 -35.28 -0.17 -22.59
#